data_AF-A0A835V1Z9-F1
#
_entry.id   AF-A0A835V1Z9-F1
#
_cell.length_a   1.000
_cell.length_b   1.000
_cell.length_c   1.000
_cell.angle_alpha   90.00
_cell.angle_beta   90.00
_cell.angle_gamma   90.00
#
_symmetry.space_group_name_H-M   'P 1'
#
loop_
_entity.id
_entity.type
_entity.pdbx_description
1 polymer ?
#
loop_
_entity_poly.entity_id
_entity_poly.type
_entity_poly.pdbx_seq_one_letter_code
_entity_poly.pdbx_strand_id
1 'polypeptide(L)'
;MEKCRIIAYVITLLSLLCSSAADDPYRFITWNVTYGDIWPLGISSSRQSSSSALDLGLSIEMLLVSPFIDGFWNGLLQRRNSWEDGVYGTNCPIPPGSNFTYILQVKDQIGSYFYFPSLAFHKAAGGFGGIRILSRPLIPVPFDPQLDLKSTLDNGQMLPFPDGLLINGRGQYGNTFTVDQGKTYRFRISNVGLMNCVNVRFQGHKMLLVEVEGSHTLQNTYSALDVCLGQSYSVLVTADQPPSDYYIVTSTRFTNPVLTMTAILHYSNSAGRPIDPPPGGPTIEIDWSLNQARSIRWNLTASGPRPNPQGSYHYGLINTSRTIRLANSAGSINGKQRYAVNSVSFNSADTPLKLADYYKIGGVFSLGSIP
;
A
#
# COMPACT_ATOMS: atom_id res chain seq x y z
N MET A 1 25.41 39.86 -46.35
CA MET A 1 25.70 39.12 -45.09
C MET A 1 24.55 39.21 -44.08
N GLU A 2 23.96 40.38 -43.81
CA GLU A 2 22.95 40.55 -42.75
C GLU A 2 21.73 39.62 -42.84
N LYS A 3 21.15 39.40 -44.02
CA LYS A 3 19.98 38.50 -44.18
C LYS A 3 20.25 37.08 -43.62
N CYS A 4 21.46 36.55 -43.79
CA CYS A 4 21.84 35.25 -43.23
C CYS A 4 21.98 35.29 -41.70
N ARG A 5 22.45 36.41 -41.12
CA ARG A 5 22.48 36.60 -39.66
C ARG A 5 21.07 36.65 -39.07
N ILE A 6 20.14 37.37 -39.70
CA ILE A 6 18.74 37.46 -39.25
C ILE A 6 18.08 36.07 -39.29
N ILE A 7 18.25 35.33 -40.39
CA ILE A 7 17.74 33.96 -40.50
C ILE A 7 18.34 33.04 -39.42
N ALA A 8 19.65 33.12 -39.18
CA ALA A 8 20.29 32.34 -38.11
C ALA A 8 19.75 32.67 -36.71
N TYR A 9 19.51 33.95 -36.40
CA TYR A 9 18.89 34.36 -35.13
C TYR A 9 17.44 33.89 -34.98
N VAL A 10 16.64 33.90 -36.06
CA VAL A 10 15.27 33.36 -36.02
C VAL A 10 15.28 31.86 -35.80
N ILE A 11 16.19 31.12 -36.45
CA ILE A 11 16.32 29.66 -36.28
C ILE A 11 16.76 29.30 -34.85
N THR A 12 17.73 30.01 -34.25
CA THR A 12 18.13 29.75 -32.85
C THR A 12 17.04 30.16 -31.86
N LEU A 13 16.28 31.21 -32.12
CA LEU A 13 15.13 31.57 -31.28
C LEU A 13 14.02 30.50 -31.34
N LEU A 14 13.72 29.95 -32.53
CA LEU A 14 12.78 28.82 -32.64
C LEU A 14 13.29 27.55 -31.96
N SER A 15 14.59 27.22 -32.03
CA SER A 15 15.12 26.03 -31.36
C SER A 15 15.10 26.16 -29.84
N LEU A 16 15.28 27.38 -29.30
CA LEU A 16 15.08 27.69 -27.88
C LEU A 16 13.60 27.56 -27.46
N LEU A 17 12.67 28.06 -28.27
CA LEU A 17 11.22 27.91 -28.03
C LEU A 17 10.74 26.45 -28.11
N CYS A 18 11.36 25.62 -28.95
CA CYS A 18 11.08 24.18 -29.00
C CYS A 18 11.66 23.40 -27.82
N SER A 19 12.70 23.91 -27.14
CA SER A 19 13.32 23.23 -25.99
C SER A 19 12.70 23.61 -24.64
N SER A 20 11.83 24.63 -24.58
CA SER A 20 11.00 24.92 -23.39
C SER A 20 9.80 23.98 -23.20
N ALA A 21 9.52 23.06 -24.12
CA ALA A 21 8.44 22.07 -24.00
C ALA A 21 8.87 20.78 -23.25
N ALA A 22 9.91 20.86 -22.40
CA ALA A 22 10.54 19.74 -21.71
C ALA A 22 10.11 19.63 -20.24
N ASP A 23 8.80 19.54 -19.99
CA ASP A 23 8.25 19.29 -18.65
C ASP A 23 8.28 17.78 -18.29
N ASP A 24 8.19 17.44 -17.01
CA ASP A 24 8.10 16.04 -16.56
C ASP A 24 6.76 15.41 -17.03
N PRO A 25 6.71 14.09 -17.32
CA PRO A 25 5.54 13.45 -17.92
C PRO A 25 4.41 13.23 -16.91
N TYR A 26 3.46 14.17 -16.84
CA TYR A 26 2.26 14.09 -16.02
C TYR A 26 1.33 12.93 -16.42
N ARG A 27 0.68 12.31 -15.42
CA ARG A 27 -0.52 11.47 -15.60
C ARG A 27 -1.73 12.15 -14.97
N PHE A 28 -2.78 12.34 -15.77
CA PHE A 28 -4.08 12.82 -15.32
C PHE A 28 -5.03 11.64 -15.15
N ILE A 29 -5.68 11.55 -13.98
CA ILE A 29 -6.59 10.44 -13.65
C ILE A 29 -7.83 11.02 -12.95
N THR A 30 -9.01 10.61 -13.38
CA THR A 30 -10.29 11.04 -12.81
C THR A 30 -11.01 9.85 -12.21
N TRP A 31 -11.36 9.92 -10.93
CA TRP A 31 -12.16 8.91 -10.23
C TRP A 31 -13.49 9.50 -9.77
N ASN A 32 -14.59 8.90 -10.23
CA ASN A 32 -15.92 9.12 -9.69
C ASN A 32 -16.26 7.95 -8.76
N VAL A 33 -16.13 8.16 -7.45
CA VAL A 33 -16.33 7.06 -6.49
C VAL A 33 -17.80 6.89 -6.19
N THR A 34 -18.27 5.71 -6.60
CA THR A 34 -19.61 5.17 -6.43
C THR A 34 -19.43 3.73 -5.91
N TYR A 35 -20.40 3.00 -5.38
CA TYR A 35 -21.83 3.30 -5.30
C TYR A 35 -22.79 2.08 -5.43
N GLY A 36 -22.32 0.83 -5.64
CA GLY A 36 -23.22 -0.32 -5.97
C GLY A 36 -22.75 -1.74 -5.57
N ASP A 37 -23.70 -2.68 -5.52
CA ASP A 37 -23.64 -3.98 -4.80
C ASP A 37 -22.82 -5.12 -5.44
N ILE A 38 -22.21 -5.97 -4.59
CA ILE A 38 -21.31 -7.08 -4.97
C ILE A 38 -21.35 -8.28 -3.99
N TRP A 39 -20.99 -9.49 -4.48
CA TRP A 39 -21.11 -10.76 -3.73
C TRP A 39 -19.81 -11.61 -3.64
N PRO A 40 -18.66 -11.09 -3.16
CA PRO A 40 -17.35 -11.77 -3.26
C PRO A 40 -17.22 -13.12 -2.51
N LEU A 41 -18.16 -13.46 -1.63
CA LEU A 41 -18.22 -14.73 -0.88
C LEU A 41 -19.55 -15.49 -1.08
N GLY A 42 -20.40 -15.07 -2.03
CA GLY A 42 -21.68 -15.75 -2.33
C GLY A 42 -22.81 -15.57 -1.31
N ILE A 43 -22.65 -14.67 -0.33
CA ILE A 43 -23.65 -14.34 0.71
C ILE A 43 -24.17 -12.92 0.46
N SER A 44 -25.45 -12.66 0.73
CA SER A 44 -26.10 -11.39 0.41
C SER A 44 -25.78 -10.26 1.41
N SER A 45 -25.00 -9.27 0.98
CA SER A 45 -24.92 -7.95 1.62
C SER A 45 -24.81 -6.83 0.57
N SER A 46 -25.72 -5.85 0.60
CA SER A 46 -25.63 -4.64 -0.23
C SER A 46 -24.51 -3.71 0.29
N ARG A 47 -23.54 -3.35 -0.56
CA ARG A 47 -22.32 -2.54 -0.23
C ARG A 47 -21.52 -2.16 -1.48
N GLN A 48 -20.77 -1.06 -1.39
CA GLN A 48 -20.53 -0.15 -2.51
C GLN A 48 -19.08 0.39 -2.55
N SER A 49 -18.35 0.27 -3.68
CA SER A 49 -17.04 0.94 -3.91
C SER A 49 -16.60 0.98 -5.38
N SER A 50 -15.53 1.74 -5.65
CA SER A 50 -14.75 1.73 -6.89
C SER A 50 -13.25 1.88 -6.59
N SER A 51 -12.39 1.06 -7.21
CA SER A 51 -10.93 1.22 -7.12
C SER A 51 -10.21 1.10 -8.48
N SER A 52 -8.91 1.39 -8.51
CA SER A 52 -8.07 1.39 -9.71
C SER A 52 -6.59 1.25 -9.36
N ALA A 53 -5.95 0.17 -9.82
CA ALA A 53 -4.51 0.01 -9.64
C ALA A 53 -3.72 0.96 -10.57
N LEU A 54 -2.78 1.72 -10.01
CA LEU A 54 -2.07 2.79 -10.72
C LEU A 54 -0.61 2.41 -11.02
N ASP A 55 -0.28 2.24 -12.30
CA ASP A 55 1.11 2.35 -12.78
C ASP A 55 1.45 3.84 -12.96
N LEU A 56 2.53 4.31 -12.33
CA LEU A 56 2.82 5.74 -12.16
C LEU A 56 4.24 6.11 -12.61
N GLY A 57 4.38 7.35 -13.09
CA GLY A 57 5.67 7.97 -13.42
C GLY A 57 5.68 9.45 -13.06
N LEU A 58 6.72 9.86 -12.32
CA LEU A 58 7.15 11.24 -12.00
C LEU A 58 6.14 12.22 -11.38
N SER A 59 5.06 12.59 -12.06
CA SER A 59 4.06 13.59 -11.62
C SER A 59 2.63 13.16 -11.96
N ILE A 60 1.68 13.43 -11.07
CA ILE A 60 0.27 13.03 -11.20
C ILE A 60 -0.62 14.17 -10.72
N GLU A 61 -1.68 14.44 -11.47
CA GLU A 61 -2.82 15.22 -10.98
C GLU A 61 -4.06 14.30 -11.03
N MET A 62 -4.68 14.07 -9.87
CA MET A 62 -5.78 13.13 -9.74
C MET A 62 -7.03 13.80 -9.18
N LEU A 63 -8.08 13.87 -10.00
CA LEU A 63 -9.37 14.43 -9.63
C LEU A 63 -10.24 13.35 -8.95
N LEU A 64 -10.53 13.54 -7.67
CA LEU A 64 -11.47 12.74 -6.90
C LEU A 64 -12.84 13.46 -6.85
N VAL A 65 -13.87 12.72 -7.24
CA VAL A 65 -15.28 13.13 -7.18
C VAL A 65 -16.01 12.12 -6.30
N SER A 66 -16.33 12.49 -5.07
CA SER A 66 -17.00 11.59 -4.12
C SER A 66 -17.51 12.29 -2.85
N PRO A 67 -18.62 11.83 -2.25
CA PRO A 67 -18.87 12.09 -0.83
C PRO A 67 -17.83 11.42 0.10
N PHE A 68 -17.22 12.20 0.99
CA PHE A 68 -16.49 11.73 2.18
C PHE A 68 -15.29 10.79 1.94
N ILE A 69 -14.48 11.05 0.91
CA ILE A 69 -13.26 10.27 0.62
C ILE A 69 -12.03 11.17 0.50
N ASP A 70 -11.28 11.29 1.60
CA ASP A 70 -9.88 11.75 1.55
C ASP A 70 -9.00 10.54 1.22
N GLY A 71 -8.38 10.54 0.04
CA GLY A 71 -7.53 9.45 -0.42
C GLY A 71 -6.15 9.51 0.24
N PHE A 72 -5.81 8.54 1.09
CA PHE A 72 -4.48 8.42 1.71
C PHE A 72 -3.56 7.47 0.96
N TRP A 73 -2.28 7.82 0.95
CA TRP A 73 -1.26 7.28 0.06
C TRP A 73 -0.22 6.47 0.83
N ASN A 74 -0.56 5.22 1.20
CA ASN A 74 0.23 4.41 2.11
C ASN A 74 1.67 4.18 1.62
N GLY A 75 2.60 4.89 2.26
CA GLY A 75 4.04 4.82 1.98
C GLY A 75 4.54 5.85 0.96
N LEU A 76 3.68 6.70 0.38
CA LEU A 76 4.16 7.85 -0.41
C LEU A 76 4.65 8.97 0.51
N LEU A 77 5.84 9.49 0.20
CA LEU A 77 6.49 10.56 0.93
C LEU A 77 6.05 11.89 0.34
N GLN A 78 5.08 12.55 0.97
CA GLN A 78 4.55 13.87 0.58
C GLN A 78 5.56 15.01 0.83
N ARG A 79 6.72 14.93 0.18
CA ARG A 79 7.88 15.82 0.36
C ARG A 79 7.49 17.24 -0.04
N ARG A 80 7.51 18.15 0.94
CA ARG A 80 7.10 19.57 0.83
C ARG A 80 5.62 19.82 0.52
N ASN A 81 4.83 18.83 0.11
CA ASN A 81 3.40 18.99 -0.15
C ASN A 81 2.52 18.07 0.72
N SER A 82 2.64 18.16 2.05
CA SER A 82 1.81 17.40 3.00
C SER A 82 0.34 17.88 3.09
N TRP A 83 -0.18 18.59 2.07
CA TRP A 83 -1.62 18.83 1.90
C TRP A 83 -2.26 17.76 0.99
N GLU A 84 -1.45 16.94 0.33
CA GLU A 84 -1.89 15.85 -0.54
C GLU A 84 -2.04 14.52 0.21
N ASP A 85 -1.68 14.48 1.50
CA ASP A 85 -1.60 13.23 2.26
C ASP A 85 -2.97 12.57 2.47
N GLY A 86 -4.05 13.35 2.44
CA GLY A 86 -5.42 12.83 2.47
C GLY A 86 -5.77 12.14 3.79
N VAL A 87 -5.25 12.65 4.91
CA VAL A 87 -5.58 12.20 6.26
C VAL A 87 -6.33 13.27 7.05
N TYR A 88 -7.11 12.85 8.04
CA TYR A 88 -7.84 13.71 8.98
C TYR A 88 -6.95 14.77 9.68
N GLY A 89 -5.64 14.54 9.79
CA GLY A 89 -4.69 15.51 10.33
C GLY A 89 -4.30 16.63 9.37
N THR A 90 -4.46 16.44 8.05
CA THR A 90 -3.98 17.35 7.00
C THR A 90 -5.10 18.04 6.22
N ASN A 91 -6.24 17.37 6.00
CA ASN A 91 -7.33 17.84 5.13
C ASN A 91 -8.68 17.79 5.85
N CYS A 92 -9.63 18.59 5.37
CA CYS A 92 -11.05 18.42 5.70
C CYS A 92 -11.68 17.42 4.71
N PRO A 93 -12.59 16.52 5.16
CA PRO A 93 -13.29 15.58 4.29
C PRO A 93 -13.95 16.23 3.06
N ILE A 94 -13.72 15.68 1.86
CA ILE A 94 -14.41 16.12 0.64
C ILE A 94 -15.94 16.00 0.84
N PRO A 95 -16.73 17.09 0.71
CA PRO A 95 -18.17 17.03 0.88
C PRO A 95 -18.88 16.48 -0.38
N PRO A 96 -20.08 15.88 -0.22
CA PRO A 96 -20.85 15.33 -1.34
C PRO A 96 -21.04 16.31 -2.51
N GLY A 97 -20.78 15.83 -3.74
CA GLY A 97 -20.93 16.63 -4.96
C GLY A 97 -19.83 17.67 -5.20
N SER A 98 -18.80 17.72 -4.35
CA SER A 98 -17.58 18.50 -4.59
C SER A 98 -16.45 17.64 -5.15
N ASN A 99 -15.51 18.30 -5.83
CA ASN A 99 -14.34 17.66 -6.44
C ASN A 99 -13.06 18.17 -5.77
N PHE A 100 -12.05 17.33 -5.62
CA PHE A 100 -10.72 17.71 -5.14
C PHE A 100 -9.63 17.12 -6.06
N THR A 101 -8.59 17.90 -6.36
CA THR A 101 -7.46 17.42 -7.17
C THR A 101 -6.25 17.20 -6.27
N TYR A 102 -5.78 15.97 -6.18
CA TYR A 102 -4.51 15.62 -5.53
C TYR A 102 -3.34 15.79 -6.50
N ILE A 103 -2.28 16.50 -6.11
CA ILE A 103 -1.10 16.77 -6.95
C ILE A 103 0.14 16.07 -6.38
N LEU A 104 0.39 14.84 -6.82
CA LEU A 104 1.42 13.95 -6.27
C LEU A 104 2.73 14.01 -7.07
N GLN A 105 3.85 14.27 -6.38
CA GLN A 105 5.19 14.17 -6.94
C GLN A 105 5.90 12.91 -6.44
N VAL A 106 5.89 11.85 -7.26
CA VAL A 106 6.46 10.53 -6.92
C VAL A 106 7.95 10.38 -7.30
N LYS A 107 8.60 11.47 -7.72
CA LYS A 107 9.96 11.56 -8.29
C LYS A 107 11.08 10.96 -7.43
N ASP A 108 10.86 10.79 -6.13
CA ASP A 108 11.84 10.28 -5.16
C ASP A 108 11.51 8.86 -4.63
N GLN A 109 10.62 8.12 -5.29
CA GLN A 109 10.22 6.76 -4.90
C GLN A 109 10.08 5.81 -6.09
N ILE A 110 10.32 4.52 -5.85
CA ILE A 110 10.10 3.41 -6.78
C ILE A 110 9.60 2.23 -5.93
N GLY A 111 8.70 1.41 -6.45
CA GLY A 111 8.31 0.16 -5.79
C GLY A 111 6.81 -0.10 -5.75
N SER A 112 6.36 -0.69 -4.64
CA SER A 112 5.02 -1.23 -4.44
C SER A 112 4.36 -0.57 -3.23
N TYR A 113 3.31 0.20 -3.49
CA TYR A 113 2.52 0.97 -2.52
C TYR A 113 1.03 0.68 -2.73
N PHE A 114 0.15 1.35 -2.00
CA PHE A 114 -1.29 1.33 -2.25
C PHE A 114 -1.93 2.58 -1.66
N TYR A 115 -3.16 2.90 -2.08
CA TYR A 115 -3.97 3.94 -1.48
C TYR A 115 -5.21 3.34 -0.81
N PHE A 116 -5.81 4.07 0.12
CA PHE A 116 -7.14 3.81 0.69
C PHE A 116 -7.73 5.11 1.26
N PRO A 117 -9.07 5.30 1.31
CA PRO A 117 -9.66 6.42 2.02
C PRO A 117 -9.34 6.34 3.51
N SER A 118 -8.71 7.38 4.07
CA SER A 118 -8.30 7.42 5.48
C SER A 118 -9.46 7.54 6.47
N LEU A 119 -10.62 7.99 5.98
CA LEU A 119 -11.77 8.33 6.79
C LEU A 119 -12.53 7.09 7.25
N ALA A 120 -12.75 7.01 8.58
CA ALA A 120 -13.49 5.95 9.25
C ALA A 120 -13.04 4.54 8.81
N PHE A 121 -13.96 3.73 8.29
CA PHE A 121 -13.69 2.37 7.79
C PHE A 121 -13.95 2.26 6.28
N HIS A 122 -13.79 3.35 5.52
CA HIS A 122 -13.94 3.32 4.06
C HIS A 122 -12.85 2.45 3.38
N LYS A 123 -11.72 2.18 4.04
CA LYS A 123 -10.78 1.11 3.67
C LYS A 123 -11.42 -0.29 3.73
N ALA A 124 -12.22 -0.58 4.76
CA ALA A 124 -12.99 -1.83 4.84
C ALA A 124 -14.07 -1.89 3.75
N ALA A 125 -14.60 -0.72 3.36
CA ALA A 125 -15.59 -0.55 2.30
C ALA A 125 -15.11 -0.96 0.90
N GLY A 126 -13.91 -1.52 0.72
CA GLY A 126 -13.35 -1.78 -0.61
C GLY A 126 -12.72 -0.53 -1.23
N GLY A 127 -12.58 0.55 -0.48
CA GLY A 127 -11.76 1.68 -0.88
C GLY A 127 -10.29 1.34 -0.73
N PHE A 128 -9.69 0.61 -1.67
CA PHE A 128 -8.24 0.45 -1.75
C PHE A 128 -7.78 0.06 -3.15
N GLY A 129 -6.59 0.50 -3.55
CA GLY A 129 -6.00 0.08 -4.83
C GLY A 129 -4.48 0.11 -4.81
N GLY A 130 -3.85 -0.80 -5.55
CA GLY A 130 -2.39 -0.92 -5.61
C GLY A 130 -1.75 0.24 -6.39
N ILE A 131 -0.65 0.77 -5.87
CA ILE A 131 0.18 1.78 -6.53
C ILE A 131 1.52 1.15 -6.90
N ARG A 132 1.92 1.33 -8.15
CA ARG A 132 3.16 0.81 -8.73
C ARG A 132 3.93 1.98 -9.31
N ILE A 133 4.92 2.46 -8.59
CA ILE A 133 5.88 3.40 -9.16
C ILE A 133 6.96 2.55 -9.84
N LEU A 134 7.00 2.62 -11.17
CA LEU A 134 7.84 1.78 -12.01
C LEU A 134 9.04 2.57 -12.54
N SER A 135 10.16 1.88 -12.79
CA SER A 135 11.03 2.29 -13.89
C SER A 135 10.29 2.11 -15.22
N ARG A 136 10.58 2.96 -16.21
CA ARG A 136 9.85 3.01 -17.50
C ARG A 136 9.76 1.60 -18.17
N PRO A 137 8.65 1.25 -18.88
CA PRO A 137 7.32 0.85 -18.36
C PRO A 137 6.82 -0.48 -19.05
N LEU A 138 5.58 -1.01 -19.01
CA LEU A 138 4.26 -0.71 -18.40
C LEU A 138 3.87 -1.90 -17.44
N ILE A 139 2.70 -2.60 -17.35
CA ILE A 139 1.36 -2.68 -17.98
C ILE A 139 0.31 -3.07 -16.89
N PRO A 140 -0.94 -2.54 -16.90
CA PRO A 140 -2.01 -2.88 -15.92
C PRO A 140 -3.22 -3.68 -16.47
N VAL A 141 -3.94 -4.39 -15.56
CA VAL A 141 -5.28 -5.03 -15.71
C VAL A 141 -5.91 -5.24 -14.29
N PRO A 142 -7.23 -5.52 -14.12
CA PRO A 142 -8.04 -4.89 -13.02
C PRO A 142 -8.74 -5.85 -12.00
N PHE A 143 -9.80 -5.34 -11.32
CA PHE A 143 -10.83 -5.96 -10.42
C PHE A 143 -10.71 -5.71 -8.90
N ASP A 144 -11.86 -5.65 -8.18
CA ASP A 144 -12.06 -4.98 -6.86
C ASP A 144 -13.25 -5.51 -6.01
N PRO A 145 -13.19 -5.50 -4.64
CA PRO A 145 -14.39 -5.48 -3.77
C PRO A 145 -14.25 -4.86 -2.33
N GLN A 146 -15.36 -4.37 -1.69
CA GLN A 146 -15.87 -4.74 -0.33
C GLN A 146 -16.91 -3.82 0.40
N LEU A 147 -16.78 -3.55 1.72
CA LEU A 147 -17.84 -3.67 2.78
C LEU A 147 -17.76 -2.59 3.92
N ASP A 148 -18.70 -1.63 4.08
CA ASP A 148 -18.62 -0.59 5.16
C ASP A 148 -18.76 -1.13 6.62
N LEU A 149 -17.85 -0.77 7.52
CA LEU A 149 -17.85 -1.23 8.92
C LEU A 149 -17.97 -0.12 9.99
N LYS A 150 -18.26 1.14 9.60
CA LYS A 150 -18.15 2.29 10.53
C LYS A 150 -18.98 2.17 11.82
N SER A 151 -20.27 1.85 11.70
CA SER A 151 -21.23 1.94 12.81
C SER A 151 -20.96 0.97 13.98
N THR A 152 -20.27 -0.15 13.74
CA THR A 152 -19.90 -1.11 14.80
C THR A 152 -18.92 -0.49 15.80
N LEU A 153 -17.90 0.23 15.32
CA LEU A 153 -16.86 0.78 16.20
C LEU A 153 -17.34 2.03 16.96
N ASP A 154 -18.17 2.87 16.35
CA ASP A 154 -18.75 4.05 17.02
C ASP A 154 -19.59 3.67 18.24
N ASN A 155 -20.23 2.48 18.21
CA ASN A 155 -20.93 1.89 19.35
C ASN A 155 -19.99 1.35 20.45
N GLY A 156 -18.67 1.28 20.21
CA GLY A 156 -17.68 0.74 21.15
C GLY A 156 -17.57 -0.78 21.14
N GLN A 157 -18.16 -1.45 20.15
CA GLN A 157 -18.03 -2.89 19.96
C GLN A 157 -16.70 -3.22 19.27
N MET A 158 -16.08 -4.34 19.64
CA MET A 158 -14.97 -4.88 18.87
C MET A 158 -15.46 -5.35 17.50
N LEU A 159 -14.66 -5.17 16.46
CA LEU A 159 -14.95 -5.77 15.16
C LEU A 159 -14.95 -7.30 15.29
N PRO A 160 -15.85 -8.03 14.60
CA PRO A 160 -15.82 -9.47 14.58
C PRO A 160 -14.52 -9.97 13.92
N PHE A 161 -14.12 -11.20 14.24
CA PHE A 161 -13.10 -11.89 13.45
C PHE A 161 -13.62 -12.05 12.00
N PRO A 162 -12.76 -11.85 10.98
CA PRO A 162 -13.20 -11.91 9.59
C PRO A 162 -13.63 -13.32 9.19
N ASP A 163 -14.69 -13.44 8.39
CA ASP A 163 -15.24 -14.73 7.95
C ASP A 163 -14.32 -15.47 6.95
N GLY A 164 -13.37 -14.77 6.34
CA GLY A 164 -12.44 -15.33 5.37
C GLY A 164 -11.29 -14.39 4.99
N LEU A 165 -10.32 -14.95 4.27
CA LEU A 165 -9.29 -14.20 3.55
C LEU A 165 -9.66 -14.07 2.07
N LEU A 166 -9.18 -13.01 1.41
CA LEU A 166 -9.29 -12.84 -0.05
C LEU A 166 -7.89 -12.66 -0.64
N ILE A 167 -7.65 -13.25 -1.82
CA ILE A 167 -6.48 -12.96 -2.65
C ILE A 167 -7.00 -12.16 -3.84
N ASN A 168 -6.45 -10.96 -4.11
CA ASN A 168 -6.91 -10.06 -5.16
C ASN A 168 -8.44 -9.92 -5.25
N GLY A 169 -9.11 -9.80 -4.09
CA GLY A 169 -10.57 -9.67 -3.99
C GLY A 169 -11.38 -10.96 -4.15
N ARG A 170 -10.77 -12.11 -4.45
CA ARG A 170 -11.46 -13.38 -4.70
C ARG A 170 -11.23 -14.43 -3.61
N GLY A 171 -12.23 -15.28 -3.41
CA GLY A 171 -12.19 -16.43 -2.52
C GLY A 171 -11.46 -17.65 -3.09
N GLN A 172 -11.77 -18.84 -2.55
CA GLN A 172 -11.00 -20.07 -2.72
C GLN A 172 -10.87 -20.51 -4.18
N TYR A 173 -9.63 -20.76 -4.62
CA TYR A 173 -9.24 -21.07 -6.00
C TYR A 173 -9.61 -20.01 -7.05
N GLY A 174 -10.09 -18.82 -6.64
CA GLY A 174 -10.58 -17.80 -7.56
C GLY A 174 -9.49 -17.08 -8.39
N ASN A 175 -8.21 -17.30 -8.07
CA ASN A 175 -7.08 -16.73 -8.80
C ASN A 175 -6.16 -17.83 -9.33
N THR A 176 -5.77 -17.69 -10.60
CA THR A 176 -4.76 -18.50 -11.26
C THR A 176 -3.69 -17.58 -11.84
N PHE A 177 -2.43 -17.85 -11.52
CA PHE A 177 -1.26 -17.12 -12.01
C PHE A 177 -0.49 -18.04 -12.96
N THR A 178 -0.52 -17.75 -14.26
CA THR A 178 0.20 -18.55 -15.27
C THR A 178 1.68 -18.18 -15.29
N VAL A 179 2.55 -19.19 -15.27
CA VAL A 179 4.01 -19.06 -15.34
C VAL A 179 4.61 -20.04 -16.36
N ASP A 180 5.70 -19.64 -17.01
CA ASP A 180 6.47 -20.53 -17.88
C ASP A 180 7.62 -21.16 -17.09
N GLN A 181 7.82 -22.47 -17.27
CA GLN A 181 8.91 -23.21 -16.63
C GLN A 181 10.28 -22.57 -16.92
N GLY A 182 11.14 -22.53 -15.91
CA GLY A 182 12.49 -21.94 -15.95
C GLY A 182 12.55 -20.42 -15.89
N LYS A 183 11.42 -19.69 -15.98
CA LYS A 183 11.40 -18.23 -15.82
C LYS A 183 11.23 -17.80 -14.36
N THR A 184 11.77 -16.61 -14.04
CA THR A 184 11.63 -15.97 -12.73
C THR A 184 10.61 -14.84 -12.79
N TYR A 185 9.62 -14.88 -11.90
CA TYR A 185 8.52 -13.93 -11.82
C TYR A 185 8.62 -13.10 -10.53
N ARG A 186 8.33 -11.80 -10.63
CA ARG A 186 8.30 -10.88 -9.49
C ARG A 186 6.88 -10.72 -8.96
N PHE A 187 6.57 -11.42 -7.88
CA PHE A 187 5.31 -11.25 -7.15
C PHE A 187 5.42 -10.04 -6.21
N ARG A 188 4.44 -9.14 -6.28
CA ARG A 188 4.27 -7.99 -5.37
C ARG A 188 3.12 -8.30 -4.42
N ILE A 189 3.38 -8.31 -3.13
CA ILE A 189 2.46 -8.78 -2.07
C ILE A 189 2.27 -7.62 -1.08
N SER A 190 1.04 -7.10 -0.98
CA SER A 190 0.69 -5.99 -0.08
C SER A 190 -0.48 -6.38 0.81
N ASN A 191 -0.33 -6.30 2.14
CA ASN A 191 -1.42 -6.61 3.06
C ASN A 191 -2.28 -5.37 3.32
N VAL A 192 -3.28 -5.21 2.45
CA VAL A 192 -4.32 -4.18 2.53
C VAL A 192 -5.42 -4.50 3.55
N GLY A 193 -5.29 -5.56 4.34
CA GLY A 193 -6.29 -6.00 5.33
C GLY A 193 -6.50 -5.02 6.50
N LEU A 194 -7.36 -5.45 7.44
CA LEU A 194 -7.81 -4.64 8.58
C LEU A 194 -7.27 -5.09 9.94
N MET A 195 -7.06 -6.39 10.13
CA MET A 195 -6.80 -6.99 11.45
C MET A 195 -5.64 -8.00 11.47
N ASN A 196 -5.52 -8.86 10.45
CA ASN A 196 -4.63 -10.02 10.52
C ASN A 196 -3.33 -9.82 9.71
N CYS A 197 -2.20 -10.16 10.32
CA CYS A 197 -1.02 -10.54 9.56
C CYS A 197 -1.30 -11.88 8.84
N VAL A 198 -0.74 -12.06 7.65
CA VAL A 198 -0.90 -13.27 6.85
C VAL A 198 0.45 -13.87 6.49
N ASN A 199 0.53 -15.20 6.42
CA ASN A 199 1.71 -15.93 5.96
C ASN A 199 1.46 -16.45 4.54
N VAL A 200 2.29 -16.03 3.58
CA VAL A 200 2.23 -16.47 2.18
C VAL A 200 3.28 -17.55 1.93
N ARG A 201 2.89 -18.60 1.19
CA ARG A 201 3.72 -19.76 0.83
C ARG A 201 3.43 -20.17 -0.61
N PHE A 202 4.46 -20.62 -1.34
CA PHE A 202 4.32 -21.21 -2.67
C PHE A 202 4.73 -22.69 -2.59
N GLN A 203 3.83 -23.61 -2.96
CA GLN A 203 4.07 -25.05 -2.85
C GLN A 203 5.25 -25.48 -3.72
N GLY A 204 6.24 -26.16 -3.13
CA GLY A 204 7.47 -26.60 -3.83
C GLY A 204 8.50 -25.49 -4.12
N HIS A 205 8.12 -24.22 -4.04
CA HIS A 205 8.92 -23.09 -4.49
C HIS A 205 9.50 -22.26 -3.33
N LYS A 206 10.60 -21.56 -3.58
CA LYS A 206 11.19 -20.58 -2.64
C LYS A 206 10.98 -19.15 -3.14
N MET A 207 10.86 -18.22 -2.20
CA MET A 207 10.72 -16.79 -2.45
C MET A 207 12.03 -16.06 -2.11
N LEU A 208 12.61 -15.36 -3.08
CA LEU A 208 13.77 -14.49 -2.85
C LEU A 208 13.31 -13.05 -2.65
N LEU A 209 13.51 -12.48 -1.46
CA LEU A 209 13.07 -11.12 -1.12
C LEU A 209 13.99 -10.06 -1.73
N VAL A 210 13.41 -9.11 -2.48
CA VAL A 210 14.18 -8.07 -3.22
C VAL A 210 13.72 -6.62 -2.99
N GLU A 211 12.54 -6.41 -2.43
CA GLU A 211 12.01 -5.08 -2.08
C GLU A 211 11.08 -5.19 -0.86
N VAL A 212 11.17 -4.22 0.05
CA VAL A 212 10.19 -3.97 1.11
C VAL A 212 9.86 -2.48 1.09
N GLU A 213 8.58 -2.15 0.92
CA GLU A 213 8.03 -0.78 0.99
C GLU A 213 8.72 0.23 0.03
N GLY A 214 9.23 -0.28 -1.10
CA GLY A 214 9.99 0.46 -2.12
C GLY A 214 11.48 0.66 -1.81
N SER A 215 11.99 0.07 -0.74
CA SER A 215 13.44 -0.05 -0.48
C SER A 215 13.96 -1.42 -0.89
N HIS A 216 15.08 -1.46 -1.62
CA HIS A 216 15.75 -2.73 -1.91
C HIS A 216 16.37 -3.35 -0.65
N THR A 217 16.28 -4.67 -0.57
CA THR A 217 16.78 -5.46 0.56
C THR A 217 18.03 -6.26 0.20
N LEU A 218 18.78 -6.68 1.22
CA LEU A 218 19.66 -7.84 1.07
C LEU A 218 18.81 -9.05 0.68
N GLN A 219 19.31 -9.86 -0.25
CA GLN A 219 18.53 -10.89 -0.92
C GLN A 219 18.44 -12.16 -0.07
N ASN A 220 17.44 -12.20 0.81
CA ASN A 220 17.15 -13.35 1.67
C ASN A 220 16.14 -14.29 1.02
N THR A 221 16.36 -15.60 1.15
CA THR A 221 15.44 -16.63 0.63
C THR A 221 14.55 -17.19 1.74
N TYR A 222 13.25 -17.23 1.50
CA TYR A 222 12.24 -17.72 2.44
C TYR A 222 11.34 -18.78 1.78
N SER A 223 10.92 -19.80 2.54
CA SER A 223 9.87 -20.76 2.15
C SER A 223 8.45 -20.30 2.52
N ALA A 224 8.35 -19.42 3.52
CA ALA A 224 7.14 -18.81 4.03
C ALA A 224 7.44 -17.35 4.39
N LEU A 225 6.48 -16.45 4.18
CA LEU A 225 6.65 -15.01 4.42
C LEU A 225 5.46 -14.45 5.20
N ASP A 226 5.68 -14.07 6.46
CA ASP A 226 4.75 -13.24 7.22
C ASP A 226 4.73 -11.81 6.63
N VAL A 227 3.53 -11.32 6.32
CA VAL A 227 3.25 -9.96 5.87
C VAL A 227 2.16 -9.37 6.77
N CYS A 228 2.54 -8.41 7.62
CA CYS A 228 1.61 -7.72 8.50
C CYS A 228 0.91 -6.54 7.80
N LEU A 229 -0.16 -6.03 8.44
CA LEU A 229 -0.99 -4.94 7.95
C LEU A 229 -0.14 -3.73 7.53
N GLY A 230 -0.46 -3.11 6.40
CA GLY A 230 0.22 -1.90 5.93
C GLY A 230 1.47 -2.18 5.08
N GLN A 231 2.08 -3.36 5.22
CA GLN A 231 3.35 -3.67 4.59
C GLN A 231 3.21 -4.11 3.13
N SER A 232 4.26 -3.86 2.35
CA SER A 232 4.38 -4.29 0.95
C SER A 232 5.75 -4.92 0.68
N TYR A 233 5.75 -6.11 0.09
CA TYR A 233 6.93 -6.92 -0.22
C TYR A 233 6.98 -7.23 -1.72
N SER A 234 8.17 -7.30 -2.31
CA SER A 234 8.37 -8.00 -3.59
C SER A 234 9.29 -9.19 -3.44
N VAL A 235 8.83 -10.34 -3.91
CA VAL A 235 9.62 -11.57 -3.97
C VAL A 235 9.80 -12.02 -5.42
N LEU A 236 10.97 -12.58 -5.73
CA LEU A 236 11.19 -13.35 -6.95
C LEU A 236 10.90 -14.82 -6.67
N VAL A 237 10.15 -15.46 -7.57
CA VAL A 237 9.88 -16.90 -7.57
C VAL A 237 10.26 -17.43 -8.94
N THR A 238 11.17 -18.40 -8.99
CA THR A 238 11.57 -19.09 -10.23
C THR A 238 10.72 -20.34 -10.40
N ALA A 239 10.14 -20.55 -11.58
CA ALA A 239 9.38 -21.74 -11.93
C ALA A 239 10.32 -22.95 -12.19
N ASP A 240 11.00 -23.41 -11.13
CA ASP A 240 12.05 -24.44 -11.15
C ASP A 240 11.54 -25.88 -10.95
N GLN A 241 10.25 -26.06 -10.70
CA GLN A 241 9.62 -27.36 -10.46
C GLN A 241 9.20 -28.04 -11.80
N PRO A 242 8.80 -29.33 -11.77
CA PRO A 242 8.22 -30.01 -12.93
C PRO A 242 6.92 -29.35 -13.46
N PRO A 243 6.51 -29.62 -14.71
CA PRO A 243 5.27 -29.09 -15.29
C PRO A 243 4.01 -29.60 -14.56
N SER A 244 3.51 -28.79 -13.63
CA SER A 244 2.30 -29.06 -12.86
C SER A 244 1.70 -27.74 -12.37
N ASP A 245 0.47 -27.80 -11.91
CA ASP A 245 -0.12 -26.75 -11.10
C ASP A 245 0.36 -26.90 -9.63
N TYR A 246 0.46 -25.77 -8.92
CA TYR A 246 0.94 -25.69 -7.54
C TYR A 246 0.09 -24.73 -6.72
N TYR A 247 -0.07 -24.96 -5.41
CA TYR A 247 -0.79 -24.04 -4.54
C TYR A 247 0.05 -22.82 -4.13
N ILE A 248 -0.52 -21.63 -4.27
CA ILE A 248 -0.14 -20.43 -3.51
C ILE A 248 -1.08 -20.39 -2.30
N VAL A 249 -0.52 -20.50 -1.10
CA VAL A 249 -1.28 -20.55 0.16
C VAL A 249 -1.07 -19.28 0.95
N THR A 250 -2.16 -18.69 1.42
CA THR A 250 -2.17 -17.57 2.36
C THR A 250 -2.97 -17.97 3.58
N SER A 251 -2.36 -17.95 4.78
CA SER A 251 -3.07 -18.25 6.04
C SER A 251 -2.93 -17.12 7.05
N THR A 252 -3.92 -16.91 7.92
CA THR A 252 -3.81 -15.93 9.01
C THR A 252 -2.75 -16.35 10.03
N ARG A 253 -2.22 -15.35 10.75
CA ARG A 253 -1.27 -15.53 11.86
C ARG A 253 -1.87 -15.01 13.15
N PHE A 254 -1.41 -15.53 14.28
CA PHE A 254 -1.75 -15.07 15.64
C PHE A 254 -3.27 -15.03 15.94
N THR A 255 -4.03 -15.91 15.29
CA THR A 255 -5.50 -15.94 15.28
C THR A 255 -6.02 -17.36 15.42
N ASN A 256 -7.21 -17.50 16.02
CA ASN A 256 -7.91 -18.76 16.17
C ASN A 256 -9.42 -18.52 15.92
N PRO A 257 -10.06 -19.16 14.92
CA PRO A 257 -9.50 -20.13 13.98
C PRO A 257 -8.44 -19.53 13.03
N VAL A 258 -7.58 -20.40 12.48
CA VAL A 258 -6.64 -20.03 11.41
C VAL A 258 -7.37 -20.12 10.08
N LEU A 259 -7.63 -18.98 9.44
CA LEU A 259 -8.24 -18.93 8.12
C LEU A 259 -7.17 -19.21 7.08
N THR A 260 -7.46 -20.10 6.11
CA THR A 260 -6.53 -20.44 5.02
C THR A 260 -7.20 -20.26 3.68
N MET A 261 -6.47 -19.71 2.72
CA MET A 261 -6.93 -19.35 1.39
C MET A 261 -5.91 -19.79 0.34
N THR A 262 -6.40 -20.28 -0.79
CA THR A 262 -5.59 -20.89 -1.86
C THR A 262 -5.84 -20.22 -3.21
N ALA A 263 -4.75 -19.92 -3.92
CA ALA A 263 -4.71 -19.59 -5.33
C ALA A 263 -3.85 -20.62 -6.08
N ILE A 264 -3.94 -20.66 -7.40
CA ILE A 264 -3.23 -21.62 -8.25
C ILE A 264 -2.06 -20.91 -8.94
N LEU A 265 -0.87 -21.50 -8.87
CA LEU A 265 0.26 -21.22 -9.76
C LEU A 265 0.22 -22.28 -10.87
N HIS A 266 -0.19 -21.88 -12.06
CA HIS A 266 -0.38 -22.78 -13.20
C HIS A 266 0.83 -22.70 -14.13
N TYR A 267 1.49 -23.82 -14.39
CA TYR A 267 2.57 -23.86 -15.38
C TYR A 267 1.95 -23.90 -16.79
N SER A 268 2.45 -23.09 -17.73
CA SER A 268 1.90 -22.99 -19.09
C SER A 268 2.05 -24.28 -19.92
N ASN A 269 2.88 -25.22 -19.46
CA ASN A 269 3.02 -26.59 -19.97
C ASN A 269 2.43 -27.67 -19.04
N SER A 270 1.57 -27.29 -18.09
CA SER A 270 0.87 -28.19 -17.17
C SER A 270 -0.34 -28.86 -17.80
N ALA A 271 -0.47 -30.16 -17.58
CA ALA A 271 -1.75 -30.89 -17.60
C ALA A 271 -2.09 -31.48 -16.21
N GLY A 272 -1.37 -31.04 -15.18
CA GLY A 272 -1.48 -31.54 -13.81
C GLY A 272 -2.56 -30.83 -13.00
N ARG A 273 -2.61 -31.16 -11.72
CA ARG A 273 -3.35 -30.44 -10.68
C ARG A 273 -2.42 -30.22 -9.48
N PRO A 274 -2.67 -29.21 -8.63
CA PRO A 274 -1.95 -29.10 -7.37
C PRO A 274 -2.04 -30.39 -6.56
N ILE A 275 -0.95 -30.76 -5.91
CA ILE A 275 -0.89 -31.97 -5.08
C ILE A 275 -1.42 -31.63 -3.69
N ASP A 276 -2.42 -32.37 -3.22
CA ASP A 276 -2.88 -32.26 -1.83
C ASP A 276 -1.97 -33.04 -0.85
N PRO A 277 -1.79 -32.57 0.40
CA PRO A 277 -2.36 -31.33 0.95
C PRO A 277 -1.55 -30.06 0.57
N PRO A 278 -2.18 -28.87 0.60
CA PRO A 278 -1.46 -27.61 0.49
C PRO A 278 -0.43 -27.43 1.62
N PRO A 279 0.69 -26.73 1.38
CA PRO A 279 1.74 -26.55 2.38
C PRO A 279 1.24 -25.87 3.65
N GLY A 280 1.32 -26.62 4.76
CA GLY A 280 1.19 -26.08 6.11
C GLY A 280 2.21 -24.97 6.39
N GLY A 281 1.99 -24.20 7.44
CA GLY A 281 2.82 -23.06 7.79
C GLY A 281 2.63 -22.61 9.22
N PRO A 282 3.38 -21.59 9.65
CA PRO A 282 3.38 -21.11 11.03
C PRO A 282 2.02 -20.50 11.39
N THR A 283 1.53 -20.76 12.61
CA THR A 283 0.23 -20.34 13.13
C THR A 283 0.36 -19.26 14.22
N ILE A 284 1.02 -19.59 15.35
CA ILE A 284 1.12 -18.74 16.56
C ILE A 284 2.57 -18.41 16.98
N GLU A 285 3.57 -18.84 16.22
CA GLU A 285 5.00 -18.76 16.54
C GLU A 285 5.50 -17.33 16.31
N ILE A 286 5.39 -16.51 17.36
CA ILE A 286 5.79 -15.09 17.36
C ILE A 286 7.30 -14.94 17.14
N ASP A 287 8.13 -15.75 17.79
CA ASP A 287 9.60 -15.66 17.67
C ASP A 287 10.08 -15.90 16.23
N TRP A 288 9.42 -16.79 15.49
CA TRP A 288 9.71 -17.02 14.07
C TRP A 288 9.46 -15.76 13.24
N SER A 289 8.33 -15.08 13.48
CA SER A 289 7.95 -13.82 12.81
C SER A 289 8.89 -12.67 13.18
N LEU A 290 9.23 -12.53 14.47
CA LEU A 290 10.19 -11.53 14.95
C LEU A 290 11.59 -11.77 14.36
N ASN A 291 12.02 -13.02 14.20
CA ASN A 291 13.29 -13.34 13.57
C ASN A 291 13.26 -13.13 12.05
N GLN A 292 12.13 -13.38 11.38
CA GLN A 292 11.93 -12.97 9.98
C GLN A 292 12.07 -11.44 9.86
N ALA A 293 11.34 -10.66 10.67
CA ALA A 293 11.42 -9.20 10.68
C ALA A 293 12.84 -8.67 10.96
N ARG A 294 13.58 -9.29 11.88
CA ARG A 294 14.99 -8.95 12.19
C ARG A 294 15.97 -9.35 11.10
N SER A 295 15.67 -10.37 10.28
CA SER A 295 16.52 -10.81 9.17
C SER A 295 16.45 -9.87 7.96
N ILE A 296 15.33 -9.16 7.78
CA ILE A 296 15.13 -8.19 6.71
C ILE A 296 16.01 -6.96 6.95
N ARG A 297 16.85 -6.61 5.98
CA ARG A 297 17.75 -5.46 6.01
C ARG A 297 17.80 -4.79 4.64
N TRP A 298 17.85 -3.46 4.60
CA TRP A 298 18.03 -2.72 3.35
C TRP A 298 19.42 -2.94 2.77
N ASN A 299 19.53 -2.99 1.44
CA ASN A 299 20.82 -3.09 0.78
C ASN A 299 21.45 -1.71 0.64
N LEU A 300 22.31 -1.34 1.58
CA LEU A 300 22.91 0.00 1.65
C LEU A 300 23.76 0.39 0.42
N THR A 301 24.22 -0.58 -0.38
CA THR A 301 24.98 -0.31 -1.61
C THR A 301 24.11 -0.24 -2.88
N ALA A 302 22.85 -0.70 -2.83
CA ALA A 302 21.94 -0.59 -3.97
C ALA A 302 21.53 0.88 -4.18
N SER A 303 21.48 1.32 -5.44
CA SER A 303 20.85 2.59 -5.80
C SER A 303 19.38 2.60 -5.38
N GLY A 304 18.93 3.72 -4.82
CA GLY A 304 17.51 3.91 -4.54
C GLY A 304 16.74 4.45 -5.75
N PRO A 305 15.66 5.21 -5.51
CA PRO A 305 14.93 5.98 -6.53
C PRO A 305 15.77 7.04 -7.28
N ARG A 306 16.97 7.35 -6.77
CA ARG A 306 18.03 8.10 -7.45
C ARG A 306 19.28 7.21 -7.55
N PRO A 307 20.24 7.49 -8.46
CA PRO A 307 21.45 6.67 -8.62
C PRO A 307 22.28 6.48 -7.33
N ASN A 308 22.19 7.42 -6.39
CA ASN A 308 22.87 7.35 -5.10
C ASN A 308 22.47 6.08 -4.31
N PRO A 309 23.44 5.38 -3.68
CA PRO A 309 23.15 4.25 -2.79
C PRO A 309 22.19 4.61 -1.65
N GLN A 310 21.33 3.67 -1.25
CA GLN A 310 20.41 3.84 -0.12
C GLN A 310 21.16 4.18 1.20
N GLY A 311 22.41 3.73 1.34
CA GLY A 311 23.29 4.01 2.49
C GLY A 311 24.02 5.35 2.48
N SER A 312 23.85 6.21 1.46
CA SER A 312 24.56 7.51 1.39
C SER A 312 24.23 8.49 2.52
N TYR A 313 23.16 8.25 3.29
CA TYR A 313 22.83 9.01 4.50
C TYR A 313 23.16 8.18 5.74
N HIS A 314 24.28 8.49 6.38
CA HIS A 314 24.77 7.80 7.58
C HIS A 314 23.98 8.20 8.85
N TYR A 315 22.68 7.93 8.89
CA TYR A 315 21.80 8.29 10.01
C TYR A 315 22.29 7.77 11.38
N GLY A 316 23.00 6.63 11.42
CA GLY A 316 23.62 6.09 12.64
C GLY A 316 24.83 6.88 13.19
N LEU A 317 25.31 7.90 12.46
CA LEU A 317 26.32 8.86 12.94
C LEU A 317 25.70 10.17 13.44
N ILE A 318 24.37 10.31 13.39
CA ILE A 318 23.65 11.51 13.87
C ILE A 318 23.32 11.32 15.34
N ASN A 319 23.80 12.22 16.19
CA ASN A 319 23.50 12.19 17.62
C ASN A 319 21.98 12.34 17.86
N THR A 320 21.39 11.40 18.61
CA THR A 320 19.97 11.41 18.99
C THR A 320 19.66 12.63 19.86
N SER A 321 18.91 13.60 19.31
CA SER A 321 18.53 14.83 20.01
C SER A 321 17.36 14.67 20.97
N ARG A 322 16.46 13.70 20.71
CA ARG A 322 15.33 13.37 21.59
C ARG A 322 14.96 11.89 21.43
N THR A 323 14.70 11.22 22.55
CA THR A 323 14.08 9.89 22.58
C THR A 323 12.65 10.03 23.09
N ILE A 324 11.69 9.45 22.36
CA ILE A 324 10.27 9.40 22.76
C ILE A 324 9.94 7.92 22.99
N ARG A 325 9.35 7.59 24.15
CA ARG A 325 8.96 6.23 24.50
C ARG A 325 7.46 6.09 24.43
N LEU A 326 6.95 5.40 23.41
CA LEU A 326 5.54 5.12 23.23
C LEU A 326 5.18 3.76 23.85
N ALA A 327 4.27 3.77 24.81
CA ALA A 327 3.72 2.59 25.47
C ALA A 327 2.25 2.42 25.08
N ASN A 328 1.94 1.34 24.38
CA ASN A 328 0.57 1.00 23.99
C ASN A 328 -0.19 0.42 25.18
N SER A 329 -1.42 0.89 25.41
CA SER A 329 -2.33 0.33 26.41
C SER A 329 -3.76 0.21 25.86
N ALA A 330 -4.55 -0.63 26.52
CA ALA A 330 -5.97 -0.83 26.21
C ALA A 330 -6.76 -0.66 27.51
N GLY A 331 -7.89 0.03 27.46
CA GLY A 331 -8.69 0.32 28.65
C GLY A 331 -10.11 0.80 28.32
N SER A 332 -10.99 0.78 29.32
CA SER A 332 -12.36 1.28 29.17
C SER A 332 -12.43 2.76 29.54
N ILE A 333 -12.96 3.59 28.65
CA ILE A 333 -13.21 5.02 28.87
C ILE A 333 -14.70 5.25 28.64
N ASN A 334 -15.40 5.76 29.66
CA ASN A 334 -16.86 5.95 29.67
C ASN A 334 -17.63 4.69 29.23
N GLY A 335 -17.19 3.52 29.68
CA GLY A 335 -17.79 2.22 29.36
C GLY A 335 -17.44 1.65 27.98
N LYS A 336 -16.75 2.40 27.10
CA LYS A 336 -16.33 1.93 25.78
C LYS A 336 -14.87 1.48 25.79
N GLN A 337 -14.57 0.35 25.15
CA GLN A 337 -13.20 -0.09 24.94
C GLN A 337 -12.45 0.91 24.05
N ARG A 338 -11.27 1.33 24.49
CA ARG A 338 -10.37 2.24 23.77
C ARG A 338 -8.93 1.72 23.79
N TYR A 339 -8.14 2.21 22.86
CA TYR A 339 -6.69 2.00 22.79
C TYR A 339 -6.00 3.35 22.99
N ALA A 340 -4.87 3.33 23.68
CA ALA A 340 -4.16 4.52 24.10
C ALA A 340 -2.65 4.36 23.91
N VAL A 341 -1.97 5.49 23.76
CA VAL A 341 -0.51 5.59 23.72
C VAL A 341 -0.08 6.52 24.85
N ASN A 342 0.84 6.08 25.71
CA ASN A 342 1.21 6.76 26.96
C ASN A 342 -0.02 7.12 27.81
N SER A 343 -1.00 6.20 27.85
CA SER A 343 -2.32 6.33 28.50
C SER A 343 -3.23 7.44 27.96
N VAL A 344 -2.88 8.11 26.87
CA VAL A 344 -3.75 9.03 26.14
C VAL A 344 -4.43 8.28 24.98
N SER A 345 -5.76 8.23 24.98
CA SER A 345 -6.54 7.73 23.84
C SER A 345 -6.74 8.87 22.83
N PHE A 346 -6.55 8.59 21.54
CA PHE A 346 -6.84 9.56 20.49
C PHE A 346 -8.33 9.87 20.43
N ASN A 347 -8.66 11.16 20.26
CA ASN A 347 -9.99 11.65 19.94
C ASN A 347 -9.88 12.57 18.71
N SER A 348 -10.83 12.47 17.80
CA SER A 348 -10.90 13.32 16.60
C SER A 348 -11.31 14.75 17.00
N ALA A 349 -10.52 15.75 16.61
CA ALA A 349 -10.81 17.17 16.80
C ALA A 349 -11.35 17.77 15.50
N ASP A 350 -12.45 18.53 15.56
CA ASP A 350 -13.23 18.99 14.40
C ASP A 350 -12.43 19.80 13.35
N THR A 351 -11.31 20.40 13.78
CA THR A 351 -10.37 21.12 12.91
C THR A 351 -9.12 20.25 12.67
N PRO A 352 -8.75 19.94 11.41
CA PRO A 352 -7.51 19.23 11.11
C PRO A 352 -6.29 19.90 11.72
N LEU A 353 -5.41 19.12 12.35
CA LEU A 353 -4.26 19.63 13.13
C LEU A 353 -3.37 20.57 12.31
N LYS A 354 -3.14 20.26 11.03
CA LYS A 354 -2.35 21.09 10.12
C LYS A 354 -3.04 22.41 9.77
N LEU A 355 -4.36 22.42 9.66
CA LEU A 355 -5.16 23.63 9.43
C LEU A 355 -5.10 24.54 10.66
N ALA A 356 -5.19 23.94 11.86
CA ALA A 356 -5.05 24.66 13.13
C ALA A 356 -3.64 25.25 13.33
N ASP A 357 -2.58 24.52 12.98
CA ASP A 357 -1.20 25.02 13.07
C ASP A 357 -0.94 26.17 12.07
N TYR A 358 -1.33 25.98 10.80
CA TYR A 358 -1.13 26.97 9.74
C TYR A 358 -1.86 28.29 10.01
N TYR A 359 -3.12 28.23 10.45
CA TYR A 359 -3.92 29.41 10.81
C TYR A 359 -3.80 29.84 12.29
N LYS A 360 -2.94 29.16 13.07
CA LYS A 360 -2.69 29.41 14.51
C LYS A 360 -3.97 29.42 15.38
N ILE A 361 -4.88 28.48 15.10
CA ILE A 361 -6.15 28.31 15.79
C ILE A 361 -5.90 27.68 17.17
N GLY A 362 -6.03 28.48 18.22
CA GLY A 362 -5.88 28.02 19.60
C GLY A 362 -6.94 26.99 20.03
N GLY A 363 -6.59 26.16 21.01
CA GLY A 363 -7.51 25.19 21.62
C GLY A 363 -7.64 23.84 20.90
N VAL A 364 -7.18 23.71 19.65
CA VAL A 364 -7.26 22.45 18.88
C VAL A 364 -6.22 21.42 19.33
N PHE A 365 -5.02 21.86 19.71
CA PHE A 365 -3.96 20.99 20.23
C PHE A 365 -3.04 21.72 21.22
N SER A 366 -2.29 20.94 22.00
CA SER A 366 -1.32 21.45 22.98
C SER A 366 0.05 20.80 22.75
N LEU A 367 1.06 21.62 22.44
CA LEU A 367 2.44 21.16 22.25
C LEU A 367 3.01 20.60 23.57
N GLY A 368 3.68 19.45 23.50
CA GLY A 368 4.27 18.78 24.68
C GLY A 368 3.28 18.06 25.60
N SER A 369 2.00 17.94 25.22
CA SER A 369 0.98 17.24 26.01
C SER A 369 1.15 15.72 26.11
N ILE A 370 1.98 15.12 25.25
CA ILE A 370 2.36 13.70 25.30
C ILE A 370 3.87 13.62 25.63
N PRO A 371 4.27 12.90 26.69
CA PRO A 371 5.67 12.72 27.08
C PRO A 371 6.44 11.79 26.13
#